data_AF-A0A8T3YB44-F1
#
_entry.id   AF-A0A8T3YB44-F1
#
_cell.length_a   1.000
_cell.length_b   1.000
_cell.length_c   1.000
_cell.angle_alpha   90.00
_cell.angle_beta   90.00
_cell.angle_gamma   90.00
#
_symmetry.space_group_name_H-M   'P 1'
#
loop_
_entity.id
_entity.type
_entity.pdbx_description
1 polymer ?
#
loop_
_entity_poly.entity_id
_entity_poly.type
_entity_poly.pdbx_seq_one_letter_code
_entity_poly.pdbx_strand_id
1 'polypeptide(L)'
;MLKRKKGQITIFLVIGILLLVGVFLTLTIRSWITEKVEPEAQQAVTLEGQSIQTFVESCIDRVGRRGIYFLGRQGGYNQTPAPFRERDEVRIPYYIDEGVFQVPSIPIIESELVKYLQAELPRCIDNFASFREQGYTFELGEISTNMIIAENSLSITVRYPVTFTIGDSTIKLDIFRKTIDFDFKSKYDIIHNFINQQEQNPNVILLGYLAGVAYEKNFTYNLLQFGDGTALFFFNFNETPNEPFIYAFAIRYRWEGIPGGESPVRIEPIPIFRITQPQVLRYQVKATGENLRFTVYTNLFTIHPETGMIEFDTSSLPSGEENIFIKVEDDRGNSDIALMRMIIER
;
A
#
# COMPACT_ATOMS: atom_id res chain seq x y z
N MET A 1 -78.47 17.21 53.59
CA MET A 1 -77.95 17.66 52.29
C MET A 1 -76.70 16.86 51.93
N LEU A 2 -76.73 16.07 50.85
CA LEU A 2 -75.59 15.80 49.95
C LEU A 2 -76.11 15.00 48.73
N LYS A 3 -75.93 15.59 47.55
CA LYS A 3 -76.58 15.27 46.27
C LYS A 3 -75.93 14.01 45.67
N ARG A 4 -76.71 12.96 45.43
CA ARG A 4 -76.26 11.68 44.86
C ARG A 4 -75.94 11.85 43.36
N LYS A 5 -74.65 11.91 42.99
CA LYS A 5 -74.18 12.04 41.59
C LYS A 5 -74.39 10.73 40.82
N LYS A 6 -75.51 10.59 40.10
CA LYS A 6 -75.77 9.45 39.18
C LYS A 6 -75.33 9.72 37.72
N GLY A 7 -74.74 10.87 37.40
CA GLY A 7 -74.32 11.23 36.02
C GLY A 7 -72.85 10.98 35.67
N GLN A 8 -72.03 10.51 36.61
CA GLN A 8 -70.58 10.39 36.41
C GLN A 8 -70.18 9.04 35.78
N ILE A 9 -70.92 7.97 36.07
CA ILE A 9 -70.65 6.62 35.54
C ILE A 9 -70.88 6.58 34.01
N THR A 10 -71.90 7.29 33.52
CA THR A 10 -72.21 7.36 32.08
C THR A 10 -71.09 8.04 31.29
N ILE A 11 -70.43 9.05 31.87
CA ILE A 11 -69.31 9.75 31.23
C ILE A 11 -68.10 8.84 31.06
N PHE A 12 -67.76 8.04 32.08
CA PHE A 12 -66.63 7.11 32.00
C PHE A 12 -66.90 5.98 30.99
N LEU A 13 -68.15 5.52 30.86
CA LEU A 13 -68.53 4.51 29.88
C LEU A 13 -68.43 5.04 28.43
N VAL A 14 -68.87 6.27 28.18
CA VAL A 14 -68.76 6.90 26.85
C VAL A 14 -67.30 7.15 26.45
N ILE A 15 -66.45 7.60 27.40
CA ILE A 15 -65.02 7.79 27.16
C ILE A 15 -64.32 6.45 26.87
N GLY A 16 -64.66 5.39 27.60
CA GLY A 16 -64.12 4.05 27.37
C GLY A 16 -64.46 3.51 25.97
N ILE A 17 -65.69 3.70 25.51
CA ILE A 17 -66.12 3.29 24.17
C ILE A 17 -65.41 4.12 23.09
N LEU A 18 -65.28 5.44 23.28
CA LEU A 18 -64.54 6.30 22.33
C LEU A 18 -63.06 5.91 22.22
N LEU A 19 -62.42 5.55 23.34
CA LEU A 19 -61.04 5.05 23.33
C LEU A 19 -60.94 3.69 22.62
N LEU A 20 -61.87 2.76 22.87
CA LEU A 20 -61.89 1.47 22.20
C LEU A 20 -62.09 1.60 20.68
N VAL A 21 -63.03 2.44 20.26
CA VAL A 21 -63.29 2.73 18.84
C VAL A 21 -62.09 3.43 18.21
N GLY A 22 -61.45 4.36 18.92
CA GLY A 22 -60.23 5.03 18.46
C GLY A 22 -59.09 4.04 18.23
N VAL A 23 -58.80 3.17 19.19
CA VAL A 23 -57.77 2.13 19.06
C VAL A 23 -58.11 1.19 17.90
N PHE A 24 -59.36 0.73 17.80
CA PHE A 24 -59.80 -0.15 16.73
C PHE A 24 -59.63 0.49 15.34
N LEU A 25 -60.04 1.76 15.17
CA LEU A 25 -59.83 2.53 13.93
C LEU A 25 -58.34 2.68 13.61
N THR A 26 -57.48 2.96 14.59
CA THR A 26 -56.04 3.06 14.33
C THR A 26 -55.42 1.73 13.91
N LEU A 27 -55.92 0.60 14.43
CA LEU A 27 -55.41 -0.73 14.06
C LEU A 27 -55.89 -1.15 12.66
N THR A 28 -57.14 -0.85 12.28
CA THR A 28 -57.67 -1.18 10.95
C THR A 28 -57.09 -0.26 9.86
N ILE A 29 -56.89 1.03 10.16
CA ILE A 29 -56.24 1.95 9.21
C ILE A 29 -54.78 1.57 9.02
N ARG A 30 -54.07 1.17 10.09
CA ARG A 30 -52.69 0.68 9.97
C ARG A 30 -52.64 -0.58 9.11
N SER A 31 -53.50 -1.57 9.36
CA SER A 31 -53.49 -2.82 8.58
C SER A 31 -53.78 -2.57 7.10
N TRP A 32 -54.73 -1.70 6.77
CA TRP A 32 -55.06 -1.30 5.40
C TRP A 32 -53.95 -0.52 4.68
N ILE A 33 -53.10 0.22 5.42
CA ILE A 33 -51.96 0.96 4.85
C ILE A 33 -50.77 0.01 4.63
N THR A 34 -50.51 -0.92 5.53
CA THR A 34 -49.42 -1.92 5.37
C THR A 34 -49.72 -2.99 4.33
N GLU A 35 -50.97 -3.21 3.95
CA GLU A 35 -51.37 -4.23 2.96
C GLU A 35 -51.20 -3.78 1.49
N LYS A 36 -50.92 -2.49 1.25
CA LYS A 36 -50.71 -1.93 -0.10
C LYS A 36 -49.24 -1.69 -0.49
N VAL A 37 -48.31 -2.18 0.32
CA VAL A 37 -46.88 -2.15 0.00
C VAL A 37 -46.44 -3.59 -0.15
N GLU A 38 -46.27 -4.04 -1.39
CA GLU A 38 -45.72 -5.37 -1.68
C GLU A 38 -44.33 -5.50 -1.03
N PRO A 39 -44.15 -6.41 -0.05
CA PRO A 39 -42.88 -6.58 0.64
C PRO A 39 -41.76 -7.07 -0.29
N GLU A 40 -42.09 -7.69 -1.43
CA GLU A 40 -41.12 -8.15 -2.43
C GLU A 40 -40.47 -7.00 -3.21
N ALA A 41 -41.24 -5.98 -3.59
CA ALA A 41 -40.72 -4.83 -4.35
C ALA A 41 -39.76 -3.96 -3.50
N GLN A 42 -40.06 -3.78 -2.21
CA GLN A 42 -39.13 -3.08 -1.31
C GLN A 42 -37.86 -3.89 -1.01
N GLN A 43 -37.96 -5.22 -0.91
CA GLN A 43 -36.79 -6.07 -0.70
C GLN A 43 -35.87 -6.09 -1.93
N ALA A 44 -36.42 -6.18 -3.15
CA ALA A 44 -35.67 -6.11 -4.40
C ALA A 44 -34.91 -4.78 -4.55
N VAL A 45 -35.61 -3.65 -4.36
CA VAL A 45 -35.04 -2.28 -4.37
C VAL A 45 -33.91 -2.12 -3.34
N THR A 46 -33.99 -2.83 -2.21
CA THR A 46 -32.93 -2.81 -1.19
C THR A 46 -31.72 -3.65 -1.61
N LEU A 47 -31.94 -4.81 -2.26
CA LEU A 47 -30.89 -5.71 -2.71
C LEU A 47 -30.07 -5.14 -3.89
N GLU A 48 -30.75 -4.46 -4.82
CA GLU A 48 -30.12 -3.79 -5.96
C GLU A 48 -29.21 -2.64 -5.50
N GLY A 49 -29.69 -1.82 -4.56
CA GLY A 49 -28.90 -0.78 -3.91
C GLY A 49 -27.66 -1.34 -3.22
N GLN A 50 -27.79 -2.45 -2.48
CA GLN A 50 -26.67 -3.11 -1.82
C GLN A 50 -25.63 -3.63 -2.82
N SER A 51 -26.06 -4.13 -3.98
CA SER A 51 -25.15 -4.69 -4.98
C SER A 51 -24.24 -3.61 -5.58
N ILE A 52 -24.80 -2.46 -5.96
CA ILE A 52 -24.03 -1.32 -6.47
C ILE A 52 -23.16 -0.71 -5.37
N GLN A 53 -23.67 -0.60 -4.15
CA GLN A 53 -22.88 -0.14 -3.01
C GLN A 53 -21.66 -1.03 -2.76
N THR A 54 -21.86 -2.35 -2.70
CA THR A 54 -20.78 -3.32 -2.50
C THR A 54 -19.76 -3.27 -3.63
N PHE A 55 -20.22 -3.10 -4.88
CA PHE A 55 -19.33 -2.93 -6.02
C PHE A 55 -18.44 -1.69 -5.88
N VAL A 56 -19.02 -0.52 -5.59
CA VAL A 56 -18.23 0.72 -5.41
C VAL A 56 -17.26 0.60 -4.23
N GLU A 57 -17.72 0.06 -3.09
CA GLU A 57 -16.87 -0.17 -1.92
C GLU A 57 -15.72 -1.15 -2.20
N SER A 58 -15.94 -2.17 -3.04
CA SER A 58 -14.88 -3.08 -3.48
C SER A 58 -13.84 -2.38 -4.35
N CYS A 59 -14.27 -1.42 -5.18
CA CYS A 59 -13.37 -0.58 -5.94
C CYS A 59 -12.54 0.34 -5.06
N ILE A 60 -13.16 0.94 -4.03
CA ILE A 60 -12.46 1.76 -3.05
C ILE A 60 -11.41 0.94 -2.30
N ASP A 61 -11.74 -0.28 -1.87
CA ASP A 61 -10.79 -1.18 -1.19
C ASP A 61 -9.59 -1.51 -2.09
N ARG A 62 -9.86 -1.96 -3.32
CA ARG A 62 -8.82 -2.38 -4.27
C ARG A 62 -7.90 -1.23 -4.65
N VAL A 63 -8.46 -0.06 -4.97
CA VAL A 63 -7.67 1.13 -5.34
C VAL A 63 -6.93 1.67 -4.11
N GLY A 64 -7.57 1.71 -2.95
CA GLY A 64 -6.95 2.16 -1.70
C GLY A 64 -5.73 1.32 -1.32
N ARG A 65 -5.84 -0.01 -1.36
CA ARG A 65 -4.72 -0.93 -1.11
C ARG A 65 -3.58 -0.72 -2.09
N ARG A 66 -3.87 -0.63 -3.40
CA ARG A 66 -2.85 -0.35 -4.42
C ARG A 66 -2.16 1.00 -4.19
N GLY A 67 -2.92 2.03 -3.82
CA GLY A 67 -2.39 3.35 -3.50
C GLY A 67 -1.42 3.33 -2.34
N ILE A 68 -1.76 2.65 -1.24
CA ILE A 68 -0.89 2.50 -0.06
C ILE A 68 0.47 1.92 -0.48
N TYR A 69 0.47 0.79 -1.20
CA TYR A 69 1.70 0.12 -1.63
C TYR A 69 2.47 0.92 -2.68
N PHE A 70 1.78 1.61 -3.59
CA PHE A 70 2.39 2.48 -4.60
C PHE A 70 3.12 3.66 -3.94
N LEU A 71 2.45 4.38 -3.03
CA LEU A 71 3.07 5.50 -2.32
C LEU A 71 4.20 5.05 -1.41
N GLY A 72 4.10 3.89 -0.76
CA GLY A 72 5.21 3.35 0.06
C GLY A 72 6.52 3.28 -0.73
N ARG A 73 6.47 2.69 -1.94
CA ARG A 73 7.64 2.60 -2.83
C ARG A 73 8.16 3.98 -3.30
N GLN A 74 7.33 5.01 -3.26
CA GLN A 74 7.70 6.39 -3.61
C GLN A 74 7.85 7.30 -2.38
N GLY A 75 8.11 6.73 -1.20
CA GLY A 75 8.37 7.49 0.02
C GLY A 75 7.22 8.42 0.41
N GLY A 76 5.97 7.95 0.27
CA GLY A 76 4.78 8.69 0.67
C GLY A 76 4.23 9.68 -0.36
N TYR A 77 4.75 9.72 -1.59
CA TYR A 77 4.27 10.62 -2.65
C TYR A 77 3.59 9.87 -3.79
N ASN A 78 2.48 10.40 -4.29
CA ASN A 78 1.90 9.98 -5.57
C ASN A 78 2.70 10.61 -6.71
N GLN A 79 3.05 11.89 -6.56
CA GLN A 79 3.98 12.61 -7.43
C GLN A 79 5.22 13.03 -6.66
N THR A 80 6.30 12.28 -6.81
CA THR A 80 7.56 12.52 -6.09
C THR A 80 8.15 13.89 -6.47
N PRO A 81 8.37 14.81 -5.51
CA PRO A 81 8.96 16.10 -5.78
C PRO A 81 10.44 15.98 -6.15
N ALA A 82 10.95 16.90 -6.97
CA ALA A 82 12.37 16.98 -7.27
C ALA A 82 13.14 17.61 -6.08
N PRO A 83 14.37 17.16 -5.77
CA PRO A 83 15.08 16.07 -6.44
C PRO A 83 14.60 14.69 -5.98
N PHE A 84 14.73 13.71 -6.88
CA PHE A 84 14.47 12.29 -6.59
C PHE A 84 15.47 11.42 -7.36
N ARG A 85 15.59 10.15 -6.96
CA ARG A 85 16.29 9.12 -7.72
C ARG A 85 15.29 8.22 -8.41
N GLU A 86 15.50 7.94 -9.69
CA GLU A 86 14.65 7.02 -10.44
C GLU A 86 15.33 5.64 -10.53
N ARG A 87 14.58 4.59 -10.22
CA ARG A 87 15.03 3.19 -10.33
C ARG A 87 13.83 2.31 -10.63
N ASP A 88 13.95 1.46 -11.65
CA ASP A 88 12.89 0.53 -12.06
C ASP A 88 11.51 1.21 -12.21
N GLU A 89 11.49 2.39 -12.85
CA GLU A 89 10.30 3.25 -13.04
C GLU A 89 9.69 3.82 -11.74
N VAL A 90 10.36 3.68 -10.61
CA VAL A 90 9.96 4.25 -9.31
C VAL A 90 10.79 5.49 -9.01
N ARG A 91 10.12 6.60 -8.67
CA ARG A 91 10.76 7.84 -8.23
C ARG A 91 10.85 7.87 -6.71
N ILE A 92 12.07 7.77 -6.20
CA ILE A 92 12.40 7.69 -4.78
C ILE A 92 12.82 9.09 -4.28
N PRO A 93 12.07 9.71 -3.35
CA PRO A 93 12.37 11.06 -2.87
C PRO A 93 13.62 11.09 -1.98
N TYR A 94 14.29 12.24 -1.94
CA TYR A 94 15.26 12.51 -0.89
C TYR A 94 14.55 12.97 0.38
N TYR A 95 14.71 12.22 1.47
CA TYR A 95 14.23 12.61 2.80
C TYR A 95 15.22 13.53 3.51
N ILE A 96 16.50 13.32 3.24
CA ILE A 96 17.57 14.23 3.61
C ILE A 96 18.36 14.48 2.35
N ASP A 97 18.38 15.73 1.91
CA ASP A 97 19.16 16.16 0.78
C ASP A 97 20.20 17.15 1.21
N GLU A 98 21.45 16.70 1.33
CA GLU A 98 22.55 17.57 1.73
C GLU A 98 22.28 18.33 3.06
N GLY A 99 21.64 17.65 4.02
CA GLY A 99 21.24 18.23 5.31
C GLY A 99 19.90 18.99 5.29
N VAL A 100 19.20 19.06 4.16
CA VAL A 100 17.83 19.59 4.07
C VAL A 100 16.82 18.46 4.27
N PHE A 101 15.95 18.59 5.27
CA PHE A 101 14.95 17.59 5.61
C PHE A 101 13.65 17.80 4.83
N GLN A 102 13.16 16.74 4.20
CA GLN A 102 11.99 16.77 3.31
C GLN A 102 11.08 15.54 3.49
N VAL A 103 10.93 15.10 4.75
CA VAL A 103 10.05 13.98 5.09
C VAL A 103 8.58 14.44 5.01
N PRO A 104 7.70 13.77 4.24
CA PRO A 104 6.29 14.11 4.20
C PRO A 104 5.62 13.76 5.53
N SER A 105 4.86 14.69 6.09
CA SER A 105 3.99 14.43 7.24
C SER A 105 2.80 13.54 6.87
N ILE A 106 2.16 12.90 7.86
CA ILE A 106 0.94 12.10 7.66
C ILE A 106 -0.15 12.86 6.86
N PRO A 107 -0.48 14.13 7.17
CA PRO A 107 -1.44 14.90 6.37
C PRO A 107 -1.05 15.08 4.89
N ILE A 108 0.25 15.15 4.59
CA ILE A 108 0.74 15.21 3.21
C ILE A 108 0.51 13.86 2.53
N ILE A 109 0.84 12.75 3.19
CA ILE A 109 0.63 11.40 2.66
C ILE A 109 -0.87 11.12 2.42
N GLU A 110 -1.74 11.54 3.35
CA GLU A 110 -3.21 11.46 3.16
C GLU A 110 -3.65 12.21 1.91
N SER A 111 -3.13 13.42 1.69
CA SER A 111 -3.42 14.22 0.50
C SER A 111 -2.92 13.53 -0.79
N GLU A 112 -1.73 12.94 -0.76
CA GLU A 112 -1.18 12.20 -1.90
C GLU A 112 -2.00 10.93 -2.22
N LEU A 113 -2.50 10.20 -1.20
CA LEU A 113 -3.40 9.07 -1.39
C LEU A 113 -4.76 9.49 -1.95
N VAL A 114 -5.28 10.64 -1.52
CA VAL A 114 -6.51 11.24 -2.08
C VAL A 114 -6.34 11.52 -3.57
N LYS A 115 -5.20 12.11 -3.99
CA LYS A 115 -4.90 12.35 -5.41
C LYS A 115 -4.83 11.05 -6.21
N TYR A 116 -4.18 10.02 -5.67
CA TYR A 116 -4.14 8.70 -6.30
C TYR A 116 -5.55 8.11 -6.48
N LEU A 117 -6.37 8.14 -5.42
CA LEU A 117 -7.75 7.64 -5.46
C LEU A 117 -8.61 8.39 -6.49
N GLN A 118 -8.50 9.72 -6.57
CA GLN A 118 -9.24 10.52 -7.55
C GLN A 118 -8.91 10.14 -8.99
N ALA A 119 -7.64 9.81 -9.26
CA ALA A 119 -7.18 9.41 -10.60
C ALA A 119 -7.59 7.98 -10.99
N GLU A 120 -7.56 7.04 -10.03
CA GLU A 120 -7.71 5.61 -10.32
C GLU A 120 -9.14 5.07 -10.09
N LEU A 121 -9.90 5.67 -9.17
CA LEU A 121 -11.25 5.17 -8.84
C LEU A 121 -12.23 5.21 -10.03
N PRO A 122 -12.27 6.25 -10.89
CA PRO A 122 -13.14 6.26 -12.07
C PRO A 122 -12.85 5.10 -13.03
N ARG A 123 -11.57 4.73 -13.19
CA ARG A 123 -11.17 3.58 -14.03
C ARG A 123 -11.61 2.25 -13.43
N CYS A 124 -11.59 2.14 -12.10
CA CYS A 124 -12.07 0.95 -11.41
C CYS A 124 -13.58 0.75 -11.57
N ILE A 125 -14.35 1.84 -11.40
CA ILE A 125 -15.81 1.84 -11.51
C ILE A 125 -16.26 1.66 -12.96
N ASP A 126 -15.44 2.12 -13.91
CA ASP A 126 -15.63 1.94 -15.35
C ASP A 126 -17.02 2.36 -15.83
N ASN A 127 -17.49 3.51 -15.32
CA ASN A 127 -18.82 4.05 -15.61
C ASN A 127 -19.97 3.03 -15.42
N PHE A 128 -19.80 2.06 -14.51
CA PHE A 128 -20.74 0.97 -14.26
C PHE A 128 -21.07 0.13 -15.51
N ALA A 129 -20.13 -0.06 -16.44
CA ALA A 129 -20.34 -0.76 -17.70
C ALA A 129 -21.07 -2.11 -17.54
N SER A 130 -20.61 -2.94 -16.58
CA SER A 130 -21.22 -4.25 -16.29
C SER A 130 -22.67 -4.19 -15.83
N PHE A 131 -23.09 -3.13 -15.14
CA PHE A 131 -24.48 -2.93 -14.74
C PHE A 131 -25.30 -2.35 -15.89
N ARG A 132 -24.71 -1.48 -16.72
CA ARG A 132 -25.39 -0.96 -17.92
C ARG A 132 -25.76 -2.09 -18.89
N GLU A 133 -24.89 -3.09 -19.05
CA GLU A 133 -25.18 -4.31 -19.83
C GLU A 133 -26.38 -5.11 -19.29
N GLN A 134 -26.66 -4.99 -18.00
CA GLN A 134 -27.82 -5.62 -17.34
C GLN A 134 -29.09 -4.75 -17.42
N GLY A 135 -29.06 -3.63 -18.14
CA GLY A 135 -30.21 -2.74 -18.35
C GLY A 135 -30.34 -1.59 -17.36
N TYR A 136 -29.34 -1.37 -16.50
CA TYR A 136 -29.34 -0.24 -15.57
C TYR A 136 -29.01 1.06 -16.30
N THR A 137 -29.68 2.14 -15.91
CA THR A 137 -29.32 3.51 -16.32
C THR A 137 -28.78 4.27 -15.12
N PHE A 138 -27.85 5.19 -15.36
CA PHE A 138 -27.13 5.90 -14.31
C PHE A 138 -27.02 7.40 -14.62
N GLU A 139 -27.28 8.22 -13.61
CA GLU A 139 -26.93 9.63 -13.54
C GLU A 139 -25.85 9.80 -12.45
N LEU A 140 -24.70 10.34 -12.84
CA LEU A 140 -23.50 10.37 -12.02
C LEU A 140 -23.14 11.82 -11.66
N GLY A 141 -22.89 12.05 -10.37
CA GLY A 141 -22.34 13.31 -9.86
C GLY A 141 -20.80 13.32 -9.85
N GLU A 142 -20.23 14.42 -9.37
CA GLU A 142 -18.79 14.55 -9.20
C GLU A 142 -18.27 13.66 -8.05
N ILE A 143 -17.07 13.10 -8.23
CA ILE A 143 -16.39 12.29 -7.22
C ILE A 143 -15.50 13.19 -6.36
N SER A 144 -15.67 13.10 -5.04
CA SER A 144 -14.75 13.68 -4.07
C SER A 144 -14.33 12.61 -3.07
N THR A 145 -13.04 12.54 -2.76
CA THR A 145 -12.48 11.54 -1.86
C THR A 145 -11.82 12.21 -0.66
N ASN A 146 -11.87 11.54 0.48
CA ASN A 146 -11.14 11.89 1.68
C ASN A 146 -10.55 10.62 2.29
N MET A 147 -9.37 10.76 2.90
CA MET A 147 -8.69 9.66 3.57
C MET A 147 -8.16 10.14 4.93
N ILE A 148 -8.26 9.27 5.93
CA ILE A 148 -7.67 9.47 7.25
C ILE A 148 -6.86 8.23 7.61
N ILE A 149 -5.61 8.42 7.99
CA ILE A 149 -4.72 7.39 8.55
C ILE A 149 -4.89 7.40 10.07
N ALA A 150 -5.51 6.35 10.59
CA ALA A 150 -5.63 6.10 12.03
C ALA A 150 -4.47 5.21 12.52
N GLU A 151 -4.53 4.79 13.79
CA GLU A 151 -3.46 4.00 14.42
C GLU A 151 -3.18 2.69 13.67
N ASN A 152 -4.23 1.92 13.39
CA ASN A 152 -4.15 0.56 12.84
C ASN A 152 -4.97 0.39 11.55
N SER A 153 -5.46 1.48 10.97
CA SER A 153 -6.34 1.42 9.80
C SER A 153 -6.33 2.72 9.01
N LEU A 154 -6.81 2.64 7.76
CA LEU A 154 -7.09 3.79 6.92
C LEU A 154 -8.58 3.85 6.63
N SER A 155 -9.18 5.00 6.89
CA SER A 155 -10.60 5.26 6.62
C SER A 155 -10.74 6.07 5.34
N ILE A 156 -11.40 5.51 4.34
CA ILE A 156 -11.67 6.14 3.05
C ILE A 156 -13.14 6.50 2.98
N THR A 157 -13.43 7.77 2.72
CA THR A 157 -14.78 8.26 2.45
C THR A 157 -14.83 8.82 1.05
N VAL A 158 -15.72 8.29 0.23
CA VAL A 158 -15.96 8.77 -1.14
C VAL A 158 -17.36 9.32 -1.22
N ARG A 159 -17.47 10.60 -1.54
CA ARG A 159 -18.72 11.22 -1.94
C ARG A 159 -18.83 11.09 -3.45
N TYR A 160 -19.81 10.33 -3.90
CA TYR A 160 -20.10 10.08 -5.29
C TYR A 160 -21.61 9.90 -5.46
N PRO A 161 -22.36 10.98 -5.77
CA PRO A 161 -23.78 10.88 -6.00
C PRO A 161 -24.07 9.99 -7.22
N VAL A 162 -24.70 8.84 -7.00
CA VAL A 162 -25.10 7.88 -8.03
C VAL A 162 -26.61 7.71 -7.93
N THR A 163 -27.33 8.17 -8.95
CA THR A 163 -28.73 7.83 -9.14
C THR A 163 -28.80 6.77 -10.23
N PHE A 164 -29.49 5.67 -9.98
CA PHE A 164 -29.65 4.62 -10.97
C PHE A 164 -31.08 4.12 -11.04
N THR A 165 -31.49 3.69 -12.23
CA THR A 165 -32.84 3.22 -12.52
C THR A 165 -32.78 1.85 -13.20
N ILE A 166 -33.62 0.93 -12.71
CA ILE A 166 -33.82 -0.42 -13.27
C ILE A 166 -35.32 -0.74 -13.22
N GLY A 167 -35.91 -1.10 -14.37
CA GLY A 167 -37.37 -1.18 -14.49
C GLY A 167 -38.03 0.15 -14.07
N ASP A 168 -38.97 0.09 -13.12
CA ASP A 168 -39.66 1.26 -12.57
C ASP A 168 -39.01 1.82 -11.28
N SER A 169 -37.94 1.17 -10.80
CA SER A 169 -37.28 1.51 -9.55
C SER A 169 -36.15 2.51 -9.77
N THR A 170 -36.13 3.60 -9.00
CA THR A 170 -35.03 4.58 -8.99
C THR A 170 -34.45 4.68 -7.59
N ILE A 171 -33.13 4.50 -7.47
CA ILE A 171 -32.39 4.48 -6.21
C ILE A 171 -31.29 5.53 -6.26
N LYS A 172 -31.00 6.14 -5.10
CA LYS A 172 -29.96 7.16 -4.94
C LYS A 172 -28.98 6.76 -3.85
N LEU A 173 -27.69 6.79 -4.18
CA LEU A 173 -26.56 6.62 -3.27
C LEU A 173 -25.70 7.89 -3.32
N ASP A 174 -25.15 8.35 -2.19
CA ASP A 174 -24.34 9.60 -2.12
C ASP A 174 -22.93 9.34 -1.57
N ILE A 175 -22.82 8.55 -0.50
CA ILE A 175 -21.57 8.37 0.24
C ILE A 175 -21.25 6.89 0.37
N PHE A 176 -20.03 6.54 0.00
CA PHE A 176 -19.44 5.22 0.16
C PHE A 176 -18.30 5.30 1.18
N ARG A 177 -18.17 4.28 2.02
CA ARG A 177 -17.13 4.24 3.05
C ARG A 177 -16.44 2.90 3.03
N LYS A 178 -15.12 2.92 3.17
CA LYS A 178 -14.32 1.70 3.34
C LYS A 178 -13.23 1.93 4.36
N THR A 179 -13.06 0.95 5.24
CA THR A 179 -11.91 0.88 6.16
C THR A 179 -10.99 -0.22 5.67
N ILE A 180 -9.70 0.11 5.57
CA ILE A 180 -8.63 -0.83 5.25
C ILE A 180 -7.85 -1.06 6.55
N ASP A 181 -7.85 -2.30 7.03
CA ASP A 181 -7.01 -2.71 8.17
C ASP A 181 -5.56 -2.78 7.71
N PHE A 182 -4.77 -1.78 8.11
CA PHE A 182 -3.37 -1.61 7.76
C PHE A 182 -2.75 -0.55 8.69
N ASP A 183 -1.72 -0.92 9.43
CA ASP A 183 -1.01 -0.13 10.45
C ASP A 183 0.05 0.79 9.82
N PHE A 184 -0.35 1.60 8.83
CA PHE A 184 0.56 2.53 8.13
C PHE A 184 1.29 3.45 9.11
N LYS A 185 0.57 3.94 10.14
CA LYS A 185 1.11 4.90 11.10
C LYS A 185 2.29 4.32 11.88
N SER A 186 2.18 3.09 12.40
CA SER A 186 3.26 2.39 13.09
C SER A 186 4.54 2.30 12.23
N LYS A 187 4.38 1.93 10.96
CA LYS A 187 5.48 1.83 9.99
C LYS A 187 6.10 3.19 9.69
N TYR A 188 5.26 4.20 9.48
CA TYR A 188 5.69 5.58 9.29
C TYR A 188 6.49 6.08 10.50
N ASP A 189 6.02 5.81 11.73
CA ASP A 189 6.69 6.23 12.95
C ASP A 189 8.09 5.60 13.09
N ILE A 190 8.26 4.34 12.68
CA ILE A 190 9.58 3.68 12.63
C ILE A 190 10.53 4.44 11.69
N ILE A 191 10.07 4.73 10.47
CA ILE A 191 10.86 5.43 9.46
C ILE A 191 11.18 6.85 9.92
N HIS A 192 10.18 7.58 10.42
CA HIS A 192 10.32 8.95 10.88
C HIS A 192 11.31 9.03 12.06
N ASN A 193 11.22 8.11 13.01
CA ASN A 193 12.19 8.02 14.11
C ASN A 193 13.61 7.74 13.61
N PHE A 194 13.78 6.83 12.64
CA PHE A 194 15.08 6.58 12.02
C PHE A 194 15.65 7.85 11.36
N ILE A 195 14.83 8.59 10.59
CA ILE A 195 15.26 9.85 9.97
C ILE A 195 15.66 10.89 11.02
N ASN A 196 14.90 11.02 12.11
CA ASN A 196 15.23 11.95 13.20
C ASN A 196 16.54 11.59 13.92
N GLN A 197 16.87 10.29 14.05
CA GLN A 197 18.18 9.88 14.57
C GLN A 197 19.29 10.16 13.56
N GLN A 198 19.02 9.94 12.28
CA GLN A 198 19.95 10.16 11.18
C GLN A 198 20.28 11.65 10.99
N GLU A 199 19.32 12.53 11.25
CA GLU A 199 19.48 13.99 11.29
C GLU A 199 20.57 14.41 12.27
N GLN A 200 20.57 13.82 13.47
CA GLN A 200 21.53 14.13 14.53
C GLN A 200 22.94 13.60 14.23
N ASN A 201 23.07 12.73 13.22
CA ASN A 201 24.30 12.04 12.86
C ASN A 201 24.57 12.15 11.34
N PRO A 202 24.69 13.36 10.78
CA PRO A 202 24.61 13.60 9.33
C PRO A 202 25.81 13.07 8.52
N ASN A 203 26.88 12.63 9.18
CA ASN A 203 28.13 12.19 8.53
C ASN A 203 28.34 10.67 8.59
N VAL A 204 27.37 9.92 9.12
CA VAL A 204 27.47 8.46 9.27
C VAL A 204 26.14 7.81 8.91
N ILE A 205 26.20 6.61 8.33
CA ILE A 205 25.00 5.78 8.16
C ILE A 205 24.79 4.98 9.44
N LEU A 206 23.65 5.17 10.12
CA LEU A 206 23.32 4.52 11.39
C LEU A 206 22.89 3.05 11.23
N LEU A 207 23.70 2.23 10.57
CA LEU A 207 23.37 0.82 10.28
C LEU A 207 23.15 -0.03 11.54
N GLY A 208 23.95 0.16 12.59
CA GLY A 208 23.80 -0.60 13.84
C GLY A 208 22.48 -0.27 14.56
N TYR A 209 22.10 1.01 14.58
CA TYR A 209 20.81 1.44 15.12
C TYR A 209 19.66 0.86 14.29
N LEU A 210 19.73 1.00 12.96
CA LEU A 210 18.72 0.47 12.05
C LEU A 210 18.55 -1.05 12.18
N ALA A 211 19.66 -1.80 12.31
CA ALA A 211 19.63 -3.25 12.55
C ALA A 211 18.94 -3.60 13.87
N GLY A 212 19.20 -2.86 14.94
CA GLY A 212 18.53 -3.05 16.23
C GLY A 212 17.03 -2.80 16.15
N VAL A 213 16.61 -1.71 15.50
CA VAL A 213 15.20 -1.37 15.30
C VAL A 213 14.50 -2.40 14.40
N ALA A 214 15.16 -2.86 13.33
CA ALA A 214 14.67 -3.91 12.44
C ALA A 214 14.42 -5.23 13.18
N TYR A 215 15.34 -5.63 14.06
CA TYR A 215 15.17 -6.81 14.92
C TYR A 215 14.01 -6.65 15.90
N GLU A 216 13.93 -5.52 16.62
CA GLU A 216 12.89 -5.27 17.63
C GLU A 216 11.48 -5.19 17.01
N LYS A 217 11.37 -4.52 15.85
CA LYS A 217 10.09 -4.28 15.16
C LYS A 217 9.76 -5.31 14.08
N ASN A 218 10.58 -6.36 13.94
CA ASN A 218 10.38 -7.47 13.02
C ASN A 218 10.15 -7.07 11.55
N PHE A 219 11.05 -6.25 11.01
CA PHE A 219 11.10 -5.93 9.57
C PHE A 219 12.51 -6.12 9.02
N THR A 220 12.65 -6.14 7.70
CA THR A 220 13.97 -6.21 7.04
C THR A 220 14.23 -4.94 6.26
N TYR A 221 15.48 -4.65 5.94
CA TYR A 221 15.81 -3.50 5.12
C TYR A 221 16.92 -3.82 4.13
N ASN A 222 16.92 -3.11 3.01
CA ASN A 222 18.00 -3.11 2.03
C ASN A 222 18.57 -1.69 1.92
N LEU A 223 19.89 -1.60 1.72
CA LEU A 223 20.61 -0.36 1.51
C LEU A 223 21.40 -0.45 0.20
N LEU A 224 21.25 0.54 -0.67
CA LEU A 224 22.10 0.71 -1.86
C LEU A 224 22.86 2.03 -1.74
N GLN A 225 24.19 1.98 -1.84
CA GLN A 225 25.05 3.16 -1.78
C GLN A 225 25.58 3.51 -3.17
N PHE A 226 25.75 4.80 -3.42
CA PHE A 226 26.23 5.35 -4.68
C PHE A 226 27.46 6.25 -4.45
N GLY A 227 28.33 6.36 -5.45
CA GLY A 227 29.58 7.11 -5.35
C GLY A 227 29.42 8.62 -5.17
N ASP A 228 28.21 9.15 -5.33
CA ASP A 228 27.88 10.57 -5.10
C ASP A 228 27.41 10.87 -3.66
N GLY A 229 27.62 9.93 -2.73
CA GLY A 229 27.18 10.07 -1.34
C GLY A 229 25.69 9.83 -1.13
N THR A 230 24.96 9.35 -2.15
CA THR A 230 23.56 8.93 -2.00
C THR A 230 23.49 7.52 -1.41
N ALA A 231 22.58 7.31 -0.47
CA ALA A 231 22.14 5.99 -0.03
C ALA A 231 20.62 5.86 -0.17
N LEU A 232 20.16 4.77 -0.81
CA LEU A 232 18.75 4.41 -0.93
C LEU A 232 18.41 3.36 0.12
N PHE A 233 17.36 3.62 0.87
CA PHE A 233 16.83 2.73 1.89
C PHE A 233 15.52 2.12 1.40
N PHE A 234 15.39 0.82 1.58
CA PHE A 234 14.15 0.06 1.34
C PHE A 234 13.79 -0.66 2.62
N PHE A 235 12.75 -0.22 3.32
CA PHE A 235 12.23 -0.87 4.51
C PHE A 235 11.14 -1.84 4.05
N ASN A 236 11.33 -3.13 4.30
CA ASN A 236 10.39 -4.19 3.90
C ASN A 236 9.67 -4.71 5.15
N PHE A 237 8.41 -4.33 5.29
CA PHE A 237 7.53 -4.78 6.35
C PHE A 237 6.75 -6.02 5.90
N ASN A 238 6.74 -7.05 6.75
CA ASN A 238 6.06 -8.31 6.47
C ASN A 238 4.55 -8.16 6.68
N GLU A 239 3.78 -7.96 5.60
CA GLU A 239 2.32 -7.87 5.65
C GLU A 239 1.65 -9.20 5.40
N THR A 240 1.82 -9.74 4.19
CA THR A 240 1.36 -11.07 3.81
C THR A 240 2.54 -11.87 3.26
N PRO A 241 2.50 -13.22 3.32
CA PRO A 241 3.62 -14.06 2.90
C PRO A 241 4.13 -13.80 1.47
N ASN A 242 3.30 -13.21 0.60
CA ASN A 242 3.59 -13.03 -0.82
C ASN A 242 3.70 -11.56 -1.27
N GLU A 243 3.44 -10.58 -0.39
CA GLU A 243 3.47 -9.16 -0.77
C GLU A 243 3.94 -8.29 0.41
N PRO A 244 5.26 -8.10 0.60
CA PRO A 244 5.78 -7.21 1.62
C PRO A 244 5.43 -5.76 1.29
N PHE A 245 5.16 -4.96 2.32
CA PHE A 245 5.03 -3.52 2.15
C PHE A 245 6.42 -2.89 2.15
N ILE A 246 6.81 -2.33 1.01
CA ILE A 246 8.11 -1.68 0.82
C ILE A 246 7.94 -0.17 0.95
N TYR A 247 8.72 0.43 1.84
CA TYR A 247 8.84 1.88 1.96
C TYR A 247 10.24 2.34 1.56
N ALA A 248 10.34 3.21 0.56
CA ALA A 248 11.63 3.62 0.01
C ALA A 248 11.87 5.13 0.10
N PHE A 249 13.09 5.51 0.46
CA PHE A 249 13.55 6.90 0.48
C PHE A 249 15.06 6.98 0.27
N ALA A 250 15.54 8.14 -0.13
CA ALA A 250 16.95 8.43 -0.35
C ALA A 250 17.49 9.39 0.71
N ILE A 251 18.78 9.25 1.03
CA ILE A 251 19.55 10.24 1.78
C ILE A 251 20.78 10.59 0.96
N ARG A 252 21.03 11.89 0.74
CA ARG A 252 22.29 12.38 0.17
C ARG A 252 23.13 12.97 1.28
N TYR A 253 24.23 12.29 1.60
CA TYR A 253 25.14 12.70 2.66
C TYR A 253 26.12 13.76 2.15
N ARG A 254 26.43 14.75 2.99
CA ARG A 254 27.58 15.64 2.78
C ARG A 254 28.79 15.02 3.48
N TRP A 255 29.44 14.05 2.84
CA TRP A 255 30.69 13.51 3.38
C TRP A 255 31.78 14.58 3.29
N GLU A 256 31.96 15.36 4.36
CA GLU A 256 33.15 16.20 4.50
C GLU A 256 34.38 15.28 4.61
N GLY A 257 35.15 15.16 3.51
CA GLY A 257 36.48 14.52 3.54
C GLY A 257 36.59 13.12 2.93
N ILE A 258 35.57 12.59 2.26
CA ILE A 258 35.75 11.45 1.34
C ILE A 258 35.44 11.97 -0.07
N PRO A 259 36.40 12.01 -1.00
CA PRO A 259 36.13 12.41 -2.37
C PRO A 259 35.09 11.45 -2.95
N GLY A 260 33.90 11.96 -3.26
CA GLY A 260 32.95 11.30 -4.16
C GLY A 260 33.54 11.28 -5.57
N GLY A 261 34.53 10.42 -5.78
CA GLY A 261 34.86 9.91 -7.10
C GLY A 261 34.01 8.68 -7.37
N GLU A 262 33.66 8.42 -8.62
CA GLU A 262 33.25 7.09 -9.02
C GLU A 262 34.27 6.09 -8.45
N SER A 263 33.80 5.02 -7.80
CA SER A 263 34.69 3.95 -7.33
C SER A 263 35.57 3.54 -8.53
N PRO A 264 36.90 3.62 -8.44
CA PRO A 264 37.78 3.15 -9.51
C PRO A 264 37.63 1.64 -9.73
N VAL A 265 37.00 0.96 -8.77
CA VAL A 265 36.61 -0.43 -8.86
C VAL A 265 35.23 -0.52 -9.54
N ARG A 266 35.13 -1.24 -10.66
CA ARG A 266 33.85 -1.56 -11.30
C ARG A 266 33.80 -2.98 -11.81
N ILE A 267 32.73 -3.71 -11.52
CA ILE A 267 32.46 -5.04 -12.05
C ILE A 267 31.77 -4.90 -13.41
N GLU A 268 32.26 -5.62 -14.42
CA GLU A 268 31.56 -5.71 -15.71
C GLU A 268 30.24 -6.49 -15.54
N PRO A 269 29.20 -6.18 -16.33
CA PRO A 269 27.92 -6.89 -16.25
C PRO A 269 28.07 -8.42 -16.29
N ILE A 270 27.57 -9.08 -15.24
CA ILE A 270 27.58 -10.54 -15.14
C ILE A 270 26.37 -11.08 -15.92
N PRO A 271 26.56 -12.02 -16.86
CA PRO A 271 25.44 -12.59 -17.61
C PRO A 271 24.52 -13.41 -16.71
N ILE A 272 23.26 -13.55 -17.12
CA ILE A 272 22.33 -14.46 -16.47
C ILE A 272 22.67 -15.89 -16.90
N PHE A 273 22.89 -16.79 -15.96
CA PHE A 273 23.18 -18.20 -16.22
C PHE A 273 21.90 -19.02 -16.22
N ARG A 274 21.50 -19.56 -17.37
CA ARG A 274 20.40 -20.53 -17.47
C ARG A 274 20.98 -21.95 -17.51
N ILE A 275 20.66 -22.74 -16.50
CA ILE A 275 21.17 -24.11 -16.30
C ILE A 275 20.00 -25.07 -16.53
N THR A 276 19.97 -25.69 -17.72
CA THR A 276 18.94 -26.66 -18.11
C THR A 276 19.36 -28.12 -17.88
N GLN A 277 20.65 -28.36 -17.67
CA GLN A 277 21.21 -29.67 -17.37
C GLN A 277 22.41 -29.54 -16.41
N PRO A 278 22.69 -30.56 -15.59
CA PRO A 278 23.88 -30.60 -14.74
C PRO A 278 25.17 -30.37 -15.54
N GLN A 279 25.98 -29.42 -15.09
CA GLN A 279 27.28 -29.07 -15.69
C GLN A 279 28.22 -28.43 -14.65
N VAL A 280 29.52 -28.45 -14.92
CA VAL A 280 30.50 -27.63 -14.19
C VAL A 280 30.46 -26.22 -14.79
N LEU A 281 30.03 -25.24 -14.01
CA LEU A 281 30.05 -23.84 -14.40
C LEU A 281 31.43 -23.25 -14.10
N ARG A 282 32.05 -22.63 -15.11
CA ARG A 282 33.30 -21.87 -14.99
C ARG A 282 33.07 -20.45 -15.47
N TYR A 283 33.21 -19.46 -14.58
CA TYR A 283 33.06 -18.06 -14.94
C TYR A 283 34.08 -17.18 -14.22
N GLN A 284 34.74 -16.29 -14.96
CA GLN A 284 35.65 -15.31 -14.38
C GLN A 284 34.93 -13.97 -14.29
N VAL A 285 34.77 -13.46 -13.07
CA VAL A 285 34.24 -12.12 -12.82
C VAL A 285 35.27 -11.11 -13.31
N LYS A 286 34.84 -10.24 -14.23
CA LYS A 286 35.69 -9.17 -14.74
C LYS A 286 35.41 -7.88 -13.99
N ALA A 287 36.47 -7.19 -13.61
CA ALA A 287 36.38 -5.90 -12.97
C ALA A 287 37.56 -5.01 -13.37
N THR A 288 37.34 -3.71 -13.34
CA THR A 288 38.35 -2.66 -13.48
C THR A 288 38.75 -2.17 -12.09
N GLY A 289 40.02 -1.81 -11.89
CA GLY A 289 40.59 -1.31 -10.63
C GLY A 289 42.01 -1.85 -10.38
N GLU A 290 42.66 -1.39 -9.32
CA GLU A 290 44.03 -1.82 -8.93
C GLU A 290 43.96 -2.82 -7.78
N ASN A 291 44.85 -3.82 -7.72
CA ASN A 291 45.00 -4.75 -6.58
C ASN A 291 43.68 -5.37 -6.08
N LEU A 292 42.85 -5.84 -7.00
CA LEU A 292 41.49 -6.30 -6.73
C LEU A 292 41.44 -7.59 -5.90
N ARG A 293 40.49 -7.64 -4.97
CA ARG A 293 40.08 -8.82 -4.22
C ARG A 293 38.62 -9.14 -4.47
N PHE A 294 38.34 -10.40 -4.75
CA PHE A 294 37.02 -10.91 -5.09
C PHE A 294 36.43 -11.69 -3.91
N THR A 295 35.18 -11.40 -3.57
CA THR A 295 34.41 -12.08 -2.52
C THR A 295 33.03 -12.46 -3.04
N VAL A 296 32.57 -13.66 -2.71
CA VAL A 296 31.21 -14.12 -3.04
C VAL A 296 30.42 -14.39 -1.76
N TYR A 297 29.16 -13.96 -1.73
CA TYR A 297 28.26 -14.15 -0.58
C TYR A 297 27.31 -15.33 -0.84
N THR A 298 27.85 -16.54 -0.88
CA THR A 298 27.07 -17.77 -1.02
C THR A 298 27.77 -18.96 -0.37
N ASN A 299 26.99 -19.97 0.00
CA ASN A 299 27.51 -21.28 0.44
C ASN A 299 27.60 -22.29 -0.71
N LEU A 300 27.15 -21.92 -1.92
CA LEU A 300 27.07 -22.82 -3.07
C LEU A 300 28.43 -23.07 -3.72
N PHE A 301 29.32 -22.07 -3.71
CA PHE A 301 30.64 -22.13 -4.33
C PHE A 301 31.57 -21.06 -3.76
N THR A 302 32.84 -21.13 -4.15
CA THR A 302 33.85 -20.14 -3.81
C THR A 302 34.30 -19.38 -5.05
N ILE A 303 34.83 -18.18 -4.85
CA ILE A 303 35.49 -17.36 -5.88
C ILE A 303 36.97 -17.25 -5.52
N HIS A 304 37.85 -17.38 -6.51
CA HIS A 304 39.28 -17.19 -6.28
C HIS A 304 39.56 -15.71 -5.96
N PRO A 305 40.19 -15.41 -4.81
CA PRO A 305 40.22 -14.06 -4.27
C PRO A 305 41.02 -13.07 -5.12
N GLU A 306 41.96 -13.52 -5.95
CA GLU A 306 42.80 -12.65 -6.79
C GLU A 306 42.39 -12.61 -8.26
N THR A 307 41.71 -13.65 -8.75
CA THR A 307 41.45 -13.81 -10.19
C THR A 307 39.97 -13.65 -10.54
N GLY A 308 39.08 -13.67 -9.54
CA GLY A 308 37.64 -13.64 -9.76
C GLY A 308 37.08 -14.93 -10.38
N MET A 309 37.87 -16.01 -10.39
CA MET A 309 37.46 -17.28 -11.01
C MET A 309 36.49 -18.03 -10.11
N ILE A 310 35.32 -18.36 -10.65
CA ILE A 310 34.30 -19.23 -10.06
C ILE A 310 34.31 -20.56 -10.81
N GLU A 311 34.42 -21.66 -10.07
CA GLU A 311 34.25 -23.00 -10.61
C GLU A 311 33.44 -23.85 -9.64
N PHE A 312 32.30 -24.38 -10.07
CA PHE A 312 31.51 -25.30 -9.27
C PHE A 312 30.61 -26.22 -10.10
N ASP A 313 30.24 -27.34 -9.51
CA ASP A 313 29.32 -28.31 -10.11
C ASP A 313 27.87 -27.94 -9.79
N THR A 314 27.08 -27.68 -10.83
CA THR A 314 25.66 -27.34 -10.69
C THR A 314 24.79 -28.55 -10.33
N SER A 315 25.29 -29.79 -10.44
CA SER A 315 24.53 -31.03 -10.30
C SER A 315 23.73 -31.13 -9.00
N SER A 316 24.23 -30.58 -7.90
CA SER A 316 23.56 -30.61 -6.59
C SER A 316 22.58 -29.46 -6.34
N LEU A 317 22.46 -28.50 -7.26
CA LEU A 317 21.58 -27.35 -7.06
C LEU A 317 20.10 -27.71 -7.33
N PRO A 318 19.17 -27.26 -6.48
CA PRO A 318 17.73 -27.43 -6.70
C PRO A 318 17.25 -26.57 -7.87
N SER A 319 16.12 -26.94 -8.48
CA SER A 319 15.45 -26.08 -9.47
C SER A 319 14.96 -24.80 -8.81
N GLY A 320 15.11 -23.67 -9.49
CA GLY A 320 14.78 -22.35 -8.93
C GLY A 320 15.68 -21.24 -9.46
N GLU A 321 15.50 -20.05 -8.89
CA GLU A 321 16.34 -18.88 -9.17
C GLU A 321 17.24 -18.61 -7.97
N GLU A 322 18.55 -18.53 -8.21
CA GLU A 322 19.57 -18.18 -7.23
C GLU A 322 20.16 -16.81 -7.56
N ASN A 323 20.17 -15.93 -6.57
CA ASN A 323 20.62 -14.54 -6.67
C ASN A 323 21.82 -14.35 -5.75
N ILE A 324 23.02 -14.24 -6.34
CA ILE A 324 24.29 -14.29 -5.60
C ILE A 324 25.03 -12.97 -5.74
N PHE A 325 25.41 -12.35 -4.62
CA PHE A 325 26.21 -11.14 -4.64
C PHE A 325 27.70 -11.43 -4.72
N ILE A 326 28.39 -10.67 -5.57
CA ILE A 326 29.84 -10.69 -5.72
C ILE A 326 30.35 -9.29 -5.43
N LYS A 327 31.24 -9.16 -4.46
CA LYS A 327 31.97 -7.92 -4.15
C LYS A 327 33.37 -7.98 -4.75
N VAL A 328 33.79 -6.88 -5.34
CA VAL A 328 35.18 -6.63 -5.70
C VAL A 328 35.65 -5.40 -4.94
N GLU A 329 36.82 -5.48 -4.34
CA GLU A 329 37.40 -4.42 -3.50
C GLU A 329 38.89 -4.25 -3.77
N ASP A 330 39.39 -3.01 -3.81
CA ASP A 330 40.82 -2.73 -3.89
C ASP A 330 41.47 -2.60 -2.49
N ASP A 331 42.79 -2.45 -2.47
CA ASP A 331 43.55 -2.25 -1.22
C ASP A 331 43.35 -0.87 -0.55
N ARG A 332 42.62 0.04 -1.21
CA ARG A 332 42.27 1.37 -0.71
C ARG A 332 40.84 1.43 -0.15
N GLY A 333 40.11 0.31 -0.17
CA GLY A 333 38.74 0.19 0.33
C GLY A 333 37.67 0.65 -0.66
N ASN A 334 38.02 0.96 -1.90
CA ASN A 334 37.02 1.16 -2.96
C ASN A 334 36.44 -0.20 -3.33
N SER A 335 35.14 -0.26 -3.58
CA SER A 335 34.50 -1.52 -3.96
C SER A 335 33.33 -1.32 -4.90
N ASP A 336 32.95 -2.40 -5.55
CA ASP A 336 31.73 -2.52 -6.34
C ASP A 336 31.08 -3.88 -6.05
N ILE A 337 29.77 -3.97 -6.22
CA ILE A 337 28.98 -5.18 -5.95
C ILE A 337 28.06 -5.46 -7.13
N ALA A 338 28.13 -6.67 -7.67
CA ALA A 338 27.29 -7.14 -8.77
C ALA A 338 26.45 -8.35 -8.35
N LEU A 339 25.27 -8.47 -8.98
CA LEU A 339 24.38 -9.60 -8.82
C LEU A 339 24.64 -10.63 -9.93
N MET A 340 25.00 -11.84 -9.55
CA MET A 340 25.01 -13.03 -10.42
C MET A 340 23.67 -13.75 -10.28
N ARG A 341 22.92 -13.82 -11.39
CA ARG A 341 21.63 -14.53 -11.45
C ARG A 341 21.81 -15.88 -12.09
N MET A 342 21.35 -16.94 -11.43
CA MET A 342 21.31 -18.29 -11.97
C MET A 342 19.88 -18.81 -11.97
N ILE A 343 19.42 -19.31 -13.11
CA ILE A 343 18.09 -19.87 -13.30
C ILE A 343 18.27 -21.34 -13.62
N ILE A 344 17.78 -22.22 -12.74
CA ILE A 344 17.95 -23.67 -12.84
C ILE A 344 16.60 -24.28 -13.22
N GLU A 345 16.49 -24.69 -14.48
CA GLU A 345 15.29 -25.24 -15.12
C GLU A 345 15.56 -26.71 -15.47
N ARG A 346 15.35 -27.62 -14.50
CA ARG A 346 15.51 -29.07 -14.69
C ARG A 346 14.19 -29.78 -14.89
#